data_AF-A0A1F4U8G3-F1
#
_entry.id   AF-A0A1F4U8G3-F1
#
_cell.length_a   1.000
_cell.length_b   1.000
_cell.length_c   1.000
_cell.angle_alpha   90.00
_cell.angle_beta   90.00
_cell.angle_gamma   90.00
#
_symmetry.space_group_name_H-M   'P 1'
#
loop_
_entity.id
_entity.type
_entity.pdbx_description
1 polymer ?
#
loop_
_entity_poly.entity_id
_entity_poly.type
_entity_poly.pdbx_seq_one_letter_code
_entity_poly.pdbx_strand_id
1 'polypeptide(L)'
;MFSLGIGAEKIVRKVSLRAPYDSAEICIYIPGNTSLIDARPSFVWRLYPEANWYELRLKMKTETVVKVITVDTSTIYPGNKEDLLPGTYMAKILAFHKLQSIFKF
;
A
#
# COMPACT_ATOMS: atom_id res chain seq x y z
N MET A 1 37.89 11.88 18.50
CA MET A 1 36.86 12.46 17.61
C MET A 1 36.27 11.30 16.81
N PHE A 2 35.22 10.66 17.32
CA PHE A 2 34.59 9.51 16.67
C PHE A 2 33.22 9.96 16.17
N SER A 3 33.07 9.93 14.84
CA SER A 3 31.84 10.28 14.14
C SER A 3 30.80 9.19 14.40
N LEU A 4 29.71 9.52 15.11
CA LEU A 4 28.50 8.71 15.08
C LEU A 4 27.81 8.99 13.76
N GLY A 5 28.04 8.12 12.77
CA GLY A 5 27.13 7.97 11.66
C GLY A 5 25.80 7.49 12.23
N ILE A 6 24.88 8.43 12.45
CA ILE A 6 23.47 8.12 12.72
C ILE A 6 22.95 7.49 11.43
N GLY A 7 23.11 6.17 11.32
CA GLY A 7 22.39 5.38 10.36
C GLY A 7 20.92 5.58 10.68
N ALA A 8 20.26 6.45 9.91
CA ALA A 8 18.81 6.56 9.94
C ALA A 8 18.30 5.16 9.58
N GLU A 9 17.89 4.42 10.61
CA GLU A 9 17.28 3.12 10.46
C GLU A 9 16.13 3.30 9.47
N LYS A 10 16.25 2.66 8.30
CA LYS A 10 15.24 2.69 7.26
C LYS A 10 14.05 1.90 7.79
N ILE A 11 13.21 2.53 8.59
CA ILE A 11 12.02 1.90 9.15
C ILE A 11 11.04 1.74 7.98
N VAL A 12 11.12 0.59 7.29
CA VAL A 12 10.14 0.17 6.31
C VAL A 12 8.85 -0.12 7.07
N ARG A 13 8.02 0.91 7.31
CA ARG A 13 6.73 0.73 7.97
C ARG A 13 5.80 -0.05 7.05
N LYS A 14 5.59 -1.31 7.42
CA LYS A 14 4.62 -2.23 6.83
C LYS A 14 3.21 -1.77 7.18
N VAL A 15 2.42 -1.37 6.19
CA VAL A 15 1.01 -1.02 6.37
C VAL A 15 0.19 -2.30 6.32
N SER A 16 -0.56 -2.56 7.39
CA SER A 16 -1.43 -3.75 7.49
C SER A 16 -2.88 -3.36 7.23
N LEU A 17 -3.49 -3.99 6.23
CA LEU A 17 -4.89 -3.81 5.85
C LEU A 17 -5.65 -5.14 5.96
N ARG A 18 -6.98 -5.08 6.05
CA ARG A 18 -7.89 -6.24 6.03
C ARG A 18 -8.77 -6.28 4.77
N ALA A 19 -8.57 -7.24 3.90
CA ALA A 19 -9.55 -7.52 2.85
C ALA A 19 -10.92 -7.89 3.47
N PRO A 20 -12.07 -7.63 2.80
CA PRO A 20 -12.18 -7.19 1.41
C PRO A 20 -12.32 -5.68 1.18
N TYR A 21 -12.44 -4.84 2.21
CA TYR A 21 -12.76 -3.41 2.06
C TYR A 21 -12.05 -2.45 3.03
N ASP A 22 -11.02 -2.89 3.75
CA ASP A 22 -10.36 -2.06 4.76
C ASP A 22 -9.60 -0.87 4.14
N SER A 23 -9.49 0.19 4.93
CA SER A 23 -8.84 1.44 4.56
C SER A 23 -7.99 1.97 5.70
N ALA A 24 -6.79 2.43 5.38
CA ALA A 24 -5.91 3.10 6.32
C ALA A 24 -5.40 4.41 5.75
N GLU A 25 -5.33 5.42 6.60
CA GLU A 25 -4.60 6.65 6.28
C GLU A 25 -3.10 6.41 6.46
N ILE A 26 -2.31 6.82 5.46
CA ILE A 26 -0.85 6.73 5.49
C ILE A 26 -0.28 8.11 5.17
N CYS A 27 0.73 8.53 5.93
CA CYS A 27 1.45 9.77 5.68
C CYS A 27 2.84 9.43 5.14
N ILE A 28 3.04 9.64 3.84
CA ILE A 28 4.35 9.53 3.20
C ILE A 28 5.13 10.80 3.50
N TYR A 29 6.38 10.61 3.91
CA TYR A 29 7.23 11.64 4.49
C TYR A 29 7.21 12.97 3.72
N ILE A 30 7.01 14.08 4.45
CA ILE A 30 7.32 15.45 4.01
C ILE A 30 8.64 15.83 4.71
N PRO A 31 9.67 16.34 4.00
CA PRO A 31 10.92 16.76 4.60
C PRO A 31 10.71 17.65 5.83
N GLY A 32 11.16 17.17 7.00
CA GLY A 32 11.15 17.94 8.26
C GLY A 32 10.19 17.45 9.37
N ASN A 33 9.46 16.35 9.19
CA ASN A 33 8.54 15.84 10.23
C ASN A 33 8.85 14.37 10.58
N THR A 34 8.89 14.00 11.86
CA THR A 34 9.35 12.69 12.41
C THR A 34 8.47 11.47 12.06
N SER A 35 7.66 11.52 10.98
CA SER A 35 6.80 10.41 10.55
C SER A 35 7.47 9.52 9.51
N LEU A 36 7.85 8.34 9.98
CA LEU A 36 8.74 7.32 9.42
C LEU A 36 8.12 6.43 8.31
N ILE A 37 7.49 6.99 7.27
CA ILE A 37 7.07 6.17 6.11
C ILE A 37 7.86 6.60 4.89
N ASP A 38 8.76 5.69 4.45
CA ASP A 38 9.51 5.75 3.20
C ASP A 38 8.55 6.06 2.02
N ALA A 39 9.04 6.74 0.98
CA ALA A 39 8.34 6.89 -0.30
C ALA A 39 7.92 5.54 -0.91
N ARG A 40 8.50 4.45 -0.41
CA ARG A 40 8.21 3.05 -0.74
C ARG A 40 7.65 2.28 0.47
N PRO A 41 6.39 2.46 0.86
CA PRO A 41 5.76 1.63 1.89
C PRO A 41 5.45 0.22 1.38
N SER A 42 5.67 -0.79 2.22
CA SER A 42 5.18 -2.14 1.95
C SER A 42 3.76 -2.30 2.47
N PHE A 43 2.87 -2.89 1.67
CA PHE A 43 1.49 -3.17 2.07
C PHE A 43 1.30 -4.67 2.21
N VAL A 44 0.66 -5.09 3.31
CA VAL A 44 0.23 -6.47 3.49
C VAL A 44 -1.21 -6.55 3.91
N TRP A 45 -1.82 -7.68 3.60
CA TRP A 45 -3.13 -8.04 4.10
C TRP A 45 -3.22 -9.56 4.26
N ARG A 46 -4.27 -10.01 4.94
CA ARG A 46 -4.60 -11.45 4.99
C ARG A 46 -5.26 -11.84 3.67
N LEU A 47 -4.87 -13.00 3.12
CA LEU A 47 -5.56 -13.60 1.97
C LEU A 47 -7.05 -13.78 2.29
N TYR A 48 -7.89 -13.32 1.38
CA TYR A 48 -9.31 -13.58 1.36
C TYR A 48 -9.55 -14.82 0.48
N PRO A 49 -10.05 -15.93 1.03
CA PRO A 49 -10.11 -17.23 0.33
C PRO A 49 -10.86 -17.21 -1.01
N GLU A 50 -11.84 -16.33 -1.14
CA GLU A 50 -12.66 -16.21 -2.35
C GLU A 50 -12.06 -15.25 -3.39
N ALA A 51 -10.97 -14.54 -3.06
CA ALA A 51 -10.36 -13.58 -3.96
C ALA A 51 -9.39 -14.25 -4.94
N ASN A 52 -9.53 -13.88 -6.21
CA ASN A 52 -8.58 -14.23 -7.27
C ASN A 52 -7.49 -13.17 -7.42
N TRP A 53 -7.80 -11.91 -7.09
CA TRP A 53 -6.87 -10.80 -7.16
C TRP A 53 -7.34 -9.64 -6.25
N TYR A 54 -6.45 -8.67 -6.04
CA TYR A 54 -6.67 -7.51 -5.20
C TYR A 54 -6.32 -6.20 -5.92
N GLU A 55 -7.03 -5.14 -5.59
CA GLU A 55 -6.65 -3.75 -5.94
C GLU A 55 -6.29 -2.99 -4.67
N LEU A 56 -5.05 -2.52 -4.61
CA LEU A 56 -4.67 -1.44 -3.71
C LEU A 56 -4.94 -0.11 -4.40
N ARG A 57 -5.85 0.67 -3.83
CA ARG A 57 -6.17 2.04 -4.27
C ARG A 57 -5.53 3.04 -3.32
N LEU A 58 -4.69 3.91 -3.84
CA LEU A 58 -4.03 4.99 -3.11
C LEU A 58 -4.57 6.32 -3.63
N LYS A 59 -5.23 7.09 -2.76
CA LYS A 59 -5.71 8.44 -3.07
C LYS A 59 -5.00 9.46 -2.20
N MET A 60 -4.20 10.33 -2.80
CA MET A 60 -3.63 11.46 -2.07
C MET A 60 -4.73 12.46 -1.71
N LYS A 61 -4.76 12.99 -0.48
CA LYS A 61 -5.82 13.92 -0.04
C LYS A 61 -5.92 15.18 -0.91
N THR A 62 -4.78 15.64 -1.43
CA THR A 62 -4.66 16.84 -2.26
C THR A 62 -4.93 16.60 -3.74
N GLU A 63 -5.03 15.34 -4.18
CA GLU A 63 -5.24 14.99 -5.58
C GLU A 63 -6.61 14.36 -5.82
N THR A 64 -7.12 14.56 -7.03
CA THR A 64 -8.35 13.91 -7.49
C THR A 64 -8.08 12.50 -8.01
N VAL A 65 -6.86 12.23 -8.49
CA VAL A 65 -6.47 10.98 -9.12
C VAL A 65 -6.25 9.89 -8.05
N VAL A 66 -6.68 8.68 -8.38
CA VAL A 66 -6.46 7.49 -7.55
C VAL A 66 -5.45 6.60 -8.26
N LYS A 67 -4.31 6.32 -7.62
CA LYS A 67 -3.35 5.32 -8.11
C LYS A 67 -3.89 3.93 -7.77
N VAL A 68 -4.03 3.07 -8.78
CA VAL A 68 -4.57 1.72 -8.63
C VAL A 68 -3.49 0.70 -8.95
N ILE A 69 -3.28 -0.23 -8.02
CA ILE A 69 -2.25 -1.25 -8.08
C ILE A 69 -2.95 -2.60 -7.97
N THR A 70 -3.00 -3.34 -9.08
CA THR A 70 -3.54 -4.70 -9.11
C THR A 70 -2.44 -5.72 -8.80
N VAL A 71 -2.75 -6.69 -7.93
CA VAL A 71 -1.87 -7.83 -7.59
C VAL A 71 -2.69 -9.08 -7.34
N ASP A 72 -2.08 -10.24 -7.57
CA ASP A 72 -2.62 -11.58 -7.26
C ASP A 72 -2.11 -12.14 -5.92
N THR A 73 -1.18 -11.44 -5.27
CA THR A 73 -0.61 -11.82 -3.97
C THR A 73 -1.20 -10.99 -2.83
N SER A 74 -0.95 -11.40 -1.58
CA SER A 74 -1.38 -10.67 -0.38
C SER A 74 -0.39 -9.62 0.15
N THR A 75 0.65 -9.33 -0.64
CA THR A 75 1.73 -8.42 -0.24
C THR A 75 2.22 -7.64 -1.45
N ILE A 76 2.33 -6.31 -1.30
CA ILE A 76 3.03 -5.46 -2.27
C ILE A 76 4.37 -5.04 -1.67
N TYR A 77 5.45 -5.45 -2.35
CA TYR A 77 6.78 -4.90 -2.14
C TYR A 77 7.02 -3.78 -3.17
N PRO A 78 7.25 -2.54 -2.72
CA PRO A 78 7.45 -1.39 -3.60
C PRO A 78 8.78 -1.43 -4.37
N GLY A 79 9.63 -2.45 -4.19
CA GLY A 79 10.79 -2.68 -5.06
C GLY A 79 10.42 -2.79 -6.55
N ASN A 80 9.15 -3.09 -6.86
CA ASN A 80 8.64 -3.26 -8.21
C ASN A 80 7.77 -2.10 -8.74
N LYS A 81 7.57 -0.99 -8.01
CA LYS A 81 6.71 0.14 -8.45
C LYS A 81 7.27 1.51 -8.06
N GLU A 82 6.89 2.54 -8.82
CA GLU A 82 7.32 3.94 -8.66
C GLU A 82 7.12 4.52 -7.26
N ASP A 83 8.00 5.45 -6.89
CA ASP A 83 7.98 6.18 -5.62
C ASP A 83 6.67 6.96 -5.42
N LEU A 84 6.14 6.94 -4.19
CA LEU A 84 5.02 7.81 -3.81
C LEU A 84 5.56 9.20 -3.45
N LEU A 85 4.88 10.23 -3.92
CA LEU A 85 5.21 11.61 -3.55
C LEU A 85 4.91 11.84 -2.06
N PRO A 86 5.67 12.72 -1.38
CA PRO A 86 5.37 13.23 -0.05
C PRO A 86 3.91 13.67 0.13
N GLY A 87 3.25 13.21 1.19
CA GLY A 87 1.92 13.66 1.59
C GLY A 87 1.02 12.57 2.17
N THR A 88 -0.23 12.93 2.44
CA THR A 88 -1.20 12.02 3.08
C THR A 88 -2.05 11.31 2.04
N TYR A 89 -2.10 9.98 2.13
CA TYR A 89 -2.89 9.12 1.26
C TYR A 89 -3.93 8.34 2.07
N MET A 90 -5.07 8.10 1.47
CA MET A 90 -6.00 7.05 1.85
C MET A 90 -5.64 5.80 1.06
N ALA A 91 -5.19 4.75 1.74
CA ALA A 91 -4.99 3.43 1.17
C ALA A 91 -6.22 2.57 1.39
N LYS A 92 -6.75 1.95 0.34
CA LYS A 92 -7.88 1.03 0.41
C LYS A 92 -7.54 -0.26 -0.32
N ILE A 93 -7.80 -1.41 0.30
CA ILE A 93 -7.65 -2.71 -0.34
C ILE A 93 -9.01 -3.26 -0.73
N LEU A 94 -9.11 -3.77 -1.95
CA LEU A 94 -10.30 -4.40 -2.50
C LEU A 94 -9.97 -5.81 -2.97
N ALA A 95 -10.78 -6.79 -2.58
CA ALA A 95 -10.65 -8.17 -3.03
C ALA A 95 -11.68 -8.48 -4.13
N PHE A 96 -11.23 -9.12 -5.20
CA PHE A 96 -12.08 -9.44 -6.35
C PHE A 96 -12.03 -10.94 -6.65
N HIS A 97 -13.19 -11.48 -7.00
CA HIS A 97 -13.35 -12.86 -7.47
C HIS A 97 -13.76 -12.84 -8.94
N LYS A 98 -13.33 -13.84 -9.73
CA LYS A 98 -13.95 -14.05 -11.04
C LYS A 98 -15.34 -14.60 -10.76
N LEU A 99 -16.37 -13.90 -11.22
CA LEU A 99 -17.69 -14.50 -11.34
C LEU A 99 -17.54 -15.69 -12.30
N GLN A 100 -17.68 -16.92 -11.78
CA GLN A 100 -17.86 -18.06 -12.66
C GLN A 100 -19.19 -17.84 -13.38
N SER A 101 -19.14 -17.51 -14.67
CA SER A 101 -20.32 -17.59 -15.51
C SER A 101 -20.72 -19.06 -15.61
N ILE A 102 -21.69 -19.47 -14.79
CA ILE A 102 -22.33 -20.76 -14.93
C ILE A 102 -23.31 -20.63 -16.11
N PHE A 103 -22.79 -20.75 -17.34
CA PHE A 103 -23.65 -21.08 -18.47
C PHE A 103 -23.93 -22.58 -18.40
N LYS A 104 -25.10 -22.95 -17.85
CA LYS A 104 -25.68 -24.28 -18.07
C LYS A 104 -26.37 -24.23 -19.44
N PHE A 105 -25.86 -25.01 -20.40
CA PHE A 105 -26.59 -25.41 -21.60
C PHE A 105 -27.47 -26.61 -21.28
#